data_AF-A0A151UGB7-F1
#
_entry.id   AF-A0A151UGB7-F1
#
_cell.length_a   1.000
_cell.length_b   1.000
_cell.length_c   1.000
_cell.angle_alpha   90.00
_cell.angle_beta   90.00
_cell.angle_gamma   90.00
#
_symmetry.space_group_name_H-M   'P 1'
#
loop_
_entity.id
_entity.type
_entity.pdbx_description
1 polymer ?
#
loop_
_entity_poly.entity_id
_entity_poly.type
_entity_poly.pdbx_seq_one_letter_code
_entity_poly.pdbx_strand_id
1 'polypeptide(L)'
;MLNGFISATMIFFFCTKAIEPQAFDEQGRTAGRDMLGMTMYTCVVWVVNLQMALSIRYFTLIQHIFIWGSIAFWYLFLLAYGAMPPSISTNVYKVFIETLAPSPFFWVVTFFVVISTLIPSFSCSVIQMWFFPMYHQMVQWIRYESKTNNPE
;
A
#
# COMPACT_ATOMS: atom_id res chain seq x y z
N MET A 1 -10.42 -10.09 -8.79
CA MET A 1 -10.72 -10.59 -7.42
C MET A 1 -9.55 -11.38 -6.83
N LEU A 2 -9.00 -12.39 -7.53
CA LEU A 2 -7.89 -13.21 -7.03
C LEU A 2 -6.65 -12.40 -6.57
N ASN A 3 -6.25 -11.37 -7.32
CA ASN A 3 -5.11 -10.52 -6.96
C ASN A 3 -5.29 -9.79 -5.61
N GLY A 4 -6.51 -9.30 -5.35
CA GLY A 4 -6.85 -8.66 -4.08
C GLY A 4 -6.83 -9.63 -2.92
N PHE A 5 -7.33 -10.85 -3.11
CA PHE A 5 -7.29 -11.91 -2.10
C PHE A 5 -5.84 -12.32 -1.76
N ILE A 6 -4.99 -12.50 -2.78
CA ILE A 6 -3.57 -12.82 -2.61
C ILE A 6 -2.85 -11.67 -1.87
N SER A 7 -3.11 -10.42 -2.27
CA SER A 7 -2.52 -9.25 -1.62
C SER A 7 -2.92 -9.15 -0.16
N ALA A 8 -4.22 -9.31 0.16
CA ALA A 8 -4.71 -9.27 1.55
C ALA A 8 -4.11 -10.40 2.40
N THR A 9 -4.04 -11.62 1.85
CA THR A 9 -3.43 -12.78 2.52
C THR A 9 -1.95 -12.52 2.80
N MET A 10 -1.20 -12.02 1.82
CA MET A 10 0.21 -11.68 2.01
C MET A 10 0.41 -10.59 3.06
N ILE A 11 -0.34 -9.49 3.00
CA ILE A 11 -0.24 -8.41 3.99
C ILE A 11 -0.51 -8.95 5.39
N PHE A 12 -1.54 -9.78 5.56
CA PHE A 12 -1.85 -10.39 6.85
C PHE A 12 -0.69 -11.23 7.40
N PHE A 13 -0.14 -12.14 6.60
CA PHE A 13 0.97 -13.00 7.02
C PHE A 13 2.25 -12.22 7.26
N PHE A 14 2.63 -11.29 6.37
CA PHE A 14 3.85 -10.50 6.51
C PHE A 14 3.76 -9.54 7.69
N CYS A 15 2.64 -8.84 7.89
CA CYS A 15 2.44 -7.99 9.07
C CYS A 15 2.46 -8.81 10.36
N THR A 16 1.79 -9.98 10.38
CA THR A 16 1.82 -10.85 11.57
C THR A 16 3.25 -11.30 11.85
N LYS A 17 3.98 -11.79 10.85
CA LYS A 17 5.37 -12.26 11.02
C LYS A 17 6.39 -11.18 11.31
N ALA A 18 6.15 -9.94 10.86
CA ALA A 18 7.03 -8.81 11.17
C ALA A 18 6.82 -8.30 12.60
N ILE A 19 5.61 -8.45 13.16
CA ILE A 19 5.23 -7.92 14.47
C ILE A 19 5.28 -8.98 15.58
N GLU A 20 5.07 -10.25 15.25
CA GLU A 20 5.11 -11.41 16.16
C GLU A 20 6.46 -11.62 16.89
N PRO A 21 7.65 -11.39 16.28
CA PRO A 21 8.92 -11.63 16.94
C PRO A 21 9.50 -10.43 17.70
N GLN A 22 8.92 -9.23 17.63
CA GLN A 22 9.57 -8.02 18.13
C GLN A 22 8.78 -7.33 19.26
N ALA A 23 9.43 -7.19 20.41
CA ALA A 23 9.09 -6.17 21.39
C ALA A 23 9.28 -4.80 20.70
N PHE A 24 8.19 -4.08 20.50
CA PHE A 24 8.11 -2.92 19.60
C PHE A 24 8.57 -1.60 20.26
N ASP A 25 9.11 -1.69 21.48
CA ASP A 25 9.41 -0.55 22.34
C ASP A 25 10.79 -0.73 22.97
N GLU A 26 11.56 0.35 23.15
CA GLU A 26 12.82 0.36 23.93
C GLU A 26 12.60 -0.13 25.37
N GLN A 27 11.33 -0.17 25.81
CA GLN A 27 10.89 -0.62 27.13
C GLN A 27 10.42 -2.10 27.16
N GLY A 28 10.54 -2.85 26.06
CA GLY A 28 10.22 -4.29 26.04
C GLY A 28 8.72 -4.63 26.03
N ARG A 29 7.85 -3.65 25.73
CA ARG A 29 6.40 -3.86 25.65
C ARG A 29 6.02 -4.54 24.33
N THR A 30 5.17 -5.56 24.42
CA THR A 30 4.65 -6.29 23.26
C THR A 30 3.72 -5.39 22.45
N ALA A 31 3.83 -5.44 21.12
CA ALA A 31 2.91 -4.73 20.24
C ALA A 31 1.48 -5.22 20.52
N GLY A 32 0.62 -4.31 21.01
CA GLY A 32 -0.79 -4.61 21.20
C GLY A 32 -1.47 -4.96 19.88
N ARG A 33 -2.59 -5.70 19.95
CA ARG A 33 -3.40 -6.04 18.76
C ARG A 33 -3.83 -4.79 17.97
N ASP A 34 -3.99 -3.66 18.66
CA ASP A 34 -4.32 -2.37 18.07
C ASP A 34 -3.19 -1.84 17.16
N MET A 35 -1.93 -2.02 17.57
CA MET A 35 -0.74 -1.62 16.81
C MET A 35 -0.58 -2.46 15.54
N LEU A 36 -0.82 -3.77 15.66
CA LEU A 36 -0.85 -4.69 14.53
C LEU A 36 -1.96 -4.33 13.55
N GLY A 37 -3.16 -4.01 14.03
CA GLY A 37 -4.26 -3.55 13.19
C GLY A 37 -3.92 -2.27 12.42
N MET A 38 -3.39 -1.26 13.11
CA MET A 38 -2.99 0.01 12.47
C MET A 38 -1.90 -0.17 11.41
N THR A 39 -0.93 -1.05 11.66
CA THR A 39 0.13 -1.38 10.70
C THR A 39 -0.42 -2.10 9.48
N MET A 40 -1.29 -3.09 9.68
CA MET A 40 -1.96 -3.81 8.59
C MET A 40 -2.76 -2.87 7.70
N TYR A 41 -3.60 -2.02 8.29
CA TYR A 41 -4.39 -1.05 7.52
C TYR A 41 -3.52 -0.07 6.74
N THR A 42 -2.44 0.42 7.35
CA THR A 42 -1.48 1.30 6.66
C THR A 42 -0.86 0.59 5.46
N CYS A 43 -0.42 -0.66 5.61
CA CYS A 43 0.11 -1.47 4.51
C CYS A 43 -0.93 -1.65 3.38
N VAL A 44 -2.20 -1.91 3.71
CA VAL A 44 -3.28 -2.04 2.73
C VAL A 44 -3.48 -0.74 1.95
N VAL A 45 -3.55 0.41 2.64
CA VAL A 45 -3.71 1.72 1.99
C VAL A 45 -2.56 1.97 1.01
N TRP A 46 -1.32 1.70 1.42
CA TRP A 46 -0.16 1.83 0.55
C TRP A 46 -0.19 0.88 -0.65
N VAL A 47 -0.44 -0.41 -0.44
CA VAL A 47 -0.47 -1.41 -1.52
C VAL A 47 -1.54 -1.07 -2.55
N VAL A 48 -2.76 -0.72 -2.13
CA VAL A 48 -3.86 -0.40 -3.06
C VAL A 48 -3.58 0.87 -3.85
N ASN A 49 -3.04 1.91 -3.20
CA ASN A 49 -2.66 3.16 -3.89
C ASN A 49 -1.54 2.92 -4.90
N LEU A 50 -0.53 2.11 -4.57
CA LEU A 50 0.56 1.76 -5.49
C LEU A 50 0.10 0.84 -6.62
N GLN A 51 -0.77 -0.13 -6.37
CA GLN A 51 -1.39 -0.96 -7.41
C GLN A 51 -2.19 -0.08 -8.39
N MET A 52 -2.93 0.91 -7.88
CA MET A 52 -3.64 1.86 -8.72
C MET A 52 -2.68 2.72 -9.54
N ALA A 53 -1.60 3.21 -8.93
CA ALA A 53 -0.55 3.95 -9.63
C ALA A 53 0.08 3.14 -10.78
N LEU A 54 0.36 1.86 -10.56
CA LEU A 54 0.91 0.95 -11.57
C LEU A 54 -0.09 0.59 -12.69
N SER A 55 -1.39 0.59 -12.40
CA SER A 55 -2.43 0.32 -13.41
C SER A 55 -2.69 1.51 -14.35
N ILE A 56 -2.22 2.71 -14.00
CA ILE A 56 -2.42 3.92 -14.78
C ILE A 56 -1.35 4.01 -15.88
N ARG A 57 -1.77 4.11 -17.15
CA ARG A 57 -0.84 4.24 -18.30
C ARG A 57 -0.31 5.66 -18.52
N TYR A 58 -1.10 6.68 -18.16
CA TYR A 58 -0.73 8.08 -18.31
C TYR A 58 -0.82 8.76 -16.97
N PHE A 59 0.33 9.14 -16.42
CA PHE A 59 0.41 9.74 -15.10
C PHE A 59 -0.02 11.21 -15.18
N THR A 60 -1.28 11.47 -14.87
CA THR A 60 -1.83 12.83 -14.86
C THR A 60 -1.71 13.45 -13.47
N LEU A 61 -1.55 14.78 -13.39
CA LEU A 61 -1.49 15.52 -12.12
C LEU A 61 -2.68 15.24 -11.22
N ILE A 62 -3.88 15.06 -11.80
CA ILE A 62 -5.09 14.75 -11.03
C ILE A 62 -4.94 13.41 -10.29
N GLN A 63 -4.45 12.36 -10.95
CA GLN A 63 -4.25 11.05 -10.32
C GLN A 63 -3.21 11.11 -9.21
N HIS A 64 -2.13 11.89 -9.40
CA HIS A 64 -1.12 12.10 -8.37
C HIS A 64 -1.77 12.72 -7.12
N ILE A 65 -2.56 13.78 -7.27
CA ILE A 65 -3.26 14.44 -6.17
C ILE A 65 -4.19 13.46 -5.44
N PHE A 66 -4.93 12.62 -6.17
CA PHE A 66 -5.82 11.64 -5.54
C PHE A 66 -5.09 10.54 -4.78
N ILE A 67 -3.97 10.03 -5.32
CA ILE A 67 -3.16 8.99 -4.67
C ILE A 67 -2.54 9.53 -3.38
N TRP A 68 -1.84 10.67 -3.45
CA TRP A 68 -1.25 11.27 -2.24
C TRP A 68 -2.30 11.82 -1.28
N GLY A 69 -3.40 12.34 -1.81
CA GLY A 69 -4.55 12.79 -1.02
C GLY A 69 -5.18 11.65 -0.23
N SER A 70 -5.31 10.45 -0.82
CA SER A 70 -5.79 9.24 -0.14
C SER A 70 -4.88 8.85 1.02
N ILE A 71 -3.56 8.85 0.78
CA ILE A 71 -2.56 8.56 1.81
C ILE A 71 -2.60 9.62 2.94
N ALA A 72 -2.64 10.91 2.58
CA ALA A 72 -2.71 12.01 3.54
C ALA A 72 -4.01 11.96 4.36
N PHE A 73 -5.14 11.65 3.71
CA PHE A 73 -6.43 11.50 4.37
C PHE A 73 -6.45 10.34 5.36
N TRP A 74 -5.80 9.22 5.03
CA TRP A 74 -5.62 8.09 5.95
C TRP A 74 -4.87 8.52 7.22
N TYR A 75 -3.77 9.24 7.08
CA TYR A 75 -3.02 9.75 8.24
C TYR A 75 -3.81 10.80 9.04
N LEU A 76 -4.58 11.67 8.38
CA LEU A 76 -5.49 12.59 9.04
C LEU A 76 -6.56 11.86 9.85
N PHE A 77 -7.13 10.79 9.30
CA PHE A 77 -8.10 9.95 9.99
C PHE A 77 -7.47 9.29 11.22
N LEU A 78 -6.25 8.76 11.10
CA LEU A 78 -5.50 8.20 12.23
C LEU A 78 -5.23 9.23 13.33
N LEU A 79 -4.88 10.47 12.98
CA LEU A 79 -4.69 11.56 13.93
C LEU A 79 -6.00 11.93 14.64
N ALA A 80 -7.10 12.05 13.88
CA ALA A 80 -8.42 12.34 14.44
C ALA A 80 -8.90 11.22 15.37
N TYR A 81 -8.70 9.96 14.98
CA TYR A 81 -9.05 8.79 15.79
C TYR A 81 -8.20 8.71 17.06
N GLY A 82 -6.91 9.01 16.97
CA GLY A 82 -5.99 9.06 18.11
C GLY A 82 -6.25 10.20 19.10
N ALA A 83 -6.95 11.26 18.66
CA ALA A 83 -7.33 12.42 19.47
C ALA A 83 -8.70 12.28 20.15
N MET A 84 -9.48 11.22 19.86
CA MET A 84 -10.77 11.01 20.50
C MET A 84 -10.64 10.62 21.98
N PRO A 85 -11.53 11.12 22.86
CA PRO A 85 -11.40 10.95 24.30
C PRO A 85 -11.45 9.47 24.76
N PRO A 86 -10.79 9.16 25.90
CA PRO A 86 -10.55 7.79 26.37
C PRO A 86 -11.80 7.02 26.84
N SER A 87 -12.99 7.63 26.78
CA SER A 87 -14.27 6.96 27.09
C SER A 87 -14.72 5.96 26.02
N ILE A 88 -14.15 6.04 24.80
CA ILE A 88 -14.37 5.08 23.70
C ILE A 88 -13.08 4.31 23.37
N SER A 89 -11.90 4.85 23.74
CA SER A 89 -10.60 4.35 23.31
C SER A 89 -9.58 4.35 24.45
N THR A 90 -9.66 3.37 25.34
CA THR A 90 -8.85 3.30 26.57
C THR A 90 -7.36 2.98 26.31
N ASN A 91 -6.99 2.46 25.13
CA ASN A 91 -5.61 2.02 24.80
C ASN A 91 -4.98 2.69 23.57
N VAL A 92 -5.69 3.52 22.81
CA VAL A 92 -5.19 4.11 21.54
C VAL A 92 -4.91 5.61 21.66
N TYR A 93 -5.34 6.24 22.76
CA TYR A 93 -5.03 7.65 23.03
C TYR A 93 -3.51 7.80 23.17
N LYS A 94 -2.90 8.62 22.30
CA LYS A 94 -1.44 8.90 22.17
C LYS A 94 -0.51 7.84 21.57
N VAL A 95 -0.89 6.57 21.41
CA VAL A 95 0.01 5.52 20.89
C VAL A 95 0.53 5.81 19.47
N PHE A 96 -0.29 6.43 18.61
CA PHE A 96 0.12 6.73 17.23
C PHE A 96 1.19 7.84 17.15
N ILE A 97 1.04 8.89 17.96
CA ILE A 97 1.94 10.05 17.95
C ILE A 97 3.18 9.82 18.82
N GLU A 98 3.04 9.16 19.98
CA GLU A 98 4.15 8.94 20.92
C GLU A 98 4.99 7.69 20.63
N THR A 99 4.44 6.64 20.00
CA THR A 99 5.14 5.35 19.87
C THR A 99 5.29 4.87 18.43
N LEU A 100 4.31 5.15 17.55
CA LEU A 100 4.30 4.60 16.19
C LEU A 100 5.00 5.50 15.15
N ALA A 101 4.71 6.80 15.15
CA ALA A 101 5.33 7.77 14.24
C ALA A 101 6.86 7.94 14.40
N PRO A 102 7.44 7.92 15.63
CA PRO A 102 8.88 8.04 15.81
C PRO A 102 9.63 6.74 15.59
N SER A 103 8.95 5.59 15.54
CA SER A 103 9.63 4.29 15.38
C SER A 103 10.03 4.08 13.92
N PRO A 104 11.34 4.13 13.58
CA PRO A 104 11.79 3.85 12.22
C PRO A 104 11.45 2.41 11.80
N PHE A 105 11.28 1.50 12.76
CA PHE A 105 10.89 0.12 12.50
C PHE A 105 9.51 0.02 11.84
N PHE A 106 8.54 0.85 12.25
CA PHE A 106 7.21 0.88 11.62
C PHE A 106 7.28 1.21 10.12
N TRP A 107 8.09 2.20 9.76
CA TRP A 107 8.28 2.60 8.36
C TRP A 107 8.99 1.51 7.56
N VAL A 108 10.06 0.92 8.10
CA VAL A 108 10.80 -0.18 7.46
C VAL A 108 9.89 -1.38 7.22
N VAL A 109 9.11 -1.80 8.21
CA VAL A 109 8.14 -2.89 8.08
C VAL A 109 7.10 -2.55 7.02
N THR A 110 6.54 -1.33 7.05
CA THR A 110 5.55 -0.90 6.06
C THR A 110 6.11 -0.98 4.65
N PHE A 111 7.29 -0.40 4.39
CA PHE A 111 7.93 -0.47 3.08
C PHE A 111 8.23 -1.91 2.65
N PHE A 112 8.76 -2.73 3.56
CA PHE A 112 9.06 -4.13 3.28
C PHE A 112 7.81 -4.91 2.88
N VAL A 113 6.75 -4.84 3.69
CA VAL A 113 5.46 -5.52 3.42
C VAL A 113 4.87 -5.06 2.09
N VAL A 114 4.90 -3.75 1.83
CA VAL A 114 4.38 -3.14 0.60
C VAL A 114 5.14 -3.68 -0.61
N ILE A 115 6.47 -3.64 -0.61
CA ILE A 115 7.31 -4.15 -1.71
C ILE A 115 7.06 -5.65 -1.92
N SER A 116 7.10 -6.45 -0.86
CA SER A 116 6.87 -7.90 -0.93
C SER A 116 5.49 -8.26 -1.48
N THR A 117 4.46 -7.46 -1.19
CA THR A 117 3.09 -7.68 -1.71
C THR A 117 2.94 -7.20 -3.15
N LEU A 118 3.64 -6.14 -3.54
CA LEU A 118 3.60 -5.60 -4.90
C LEU A 118 4.29 -6.50 -5.92
N ILE A 119 5.37 -7.18 -5.55
CA ILE A 119 6.14 -8.03 -6.47
C ILE A 119 5.26 -9.10 -7.14
N PRO A 120 4.48 -9.92 -6.42
CA PRO A 120 3.62 -10.94 -7.04
C PRO A 120 2.51 -10.33 -7.88
N SER A 121 1.88 -9.25 -7.39
CA SER A 121 0.83 -8.55 -8.15
C SER A 121 1.38 -8.02 -9.48
N PHE A 122 2.56 -7.39 -9.46
CA PHE A 122 3.21 -6.86 -10.64
C PHE A 122 3.64 -7.96 -11.60
N SER A 123 4.30 -9.01 -11.09
CA SER A 123 4.71 -10.17 -11.90
C SER A 123 3.52 -10.85 -12.57
N CYS A 124 2.41 -11.05 -11.86
CA CYS A 124 1.19 -11.58 -12.46
C CYS A 124 0.65 -10.67 -13.57
N SER A 125 0.64 -9.35 -13.38
CA SER A 125 0.22 -8.41 -14.42
C SER A 125 1.14 -8.42 -15.64
N VAL A 126 2.45 -8.49 -15.44
CA VAL A 126 3.44 -8.58 -16.54
C VAL A 126 3.31 -9.90 -17.29
N ILE A 127 3.19 -11.03 -16.58
CA ILE A 127 3.00 -12.35 -17.19
C ILE A 127 1.69 -12.38 -18.00
N GLN A 128 0.61 -11.82 -17.46
CA GLN A 128 -0.64 -11.68 -18.21
C GLN A 128 -0.48 -10.84 -19.48
N MET A 129 0.28 -9.74 -19.41
CA MET A 129 0.55 -8.90 -20.58
C MET A 129 1.42 -9.61 -21.64
N TRP A 130 2.36 -10.44 -21.22
CA TRP A 130 3.22 -11.23 -22.12
C TRP A 130 2.49 -12.43 -22.75
N PHE A 131 1.66 -13.13 -21.99
CA PHE A 131 0.99 -14.37 -22.45
C PHE A 131 -0.36 -14.09 -23.13
N PHE A 132 -1.04 -13.00 -22.76
CA PHE A 132 -2.28 -12.53 -23.36
C PHE A 132 -2.18 -11.03 -23.65
N PRO A 133 -1.38 -10.60 -24.65
CA PRO A 133 -1.42 -9.23 -25.11
C PRO A 133 -2.84 -8.94 -25.59
N MET A 134 -3.54 -8.08 -24.87
CA MET A 134 -4.88 -7.63 -25.22
C MET A 134 -4.81 -7.01 -26.63
N TYR A 135 -5.56 -7.54 -27.60
CA TYR A 135 -5.52 -7.15 -29.02
C TYR A 135 -5.48 -5.63 -29.24
N HIS A 136 -6.13 -4.85 -28.37
CA HIS A 136 -6.13 -3.39 -28.42
C HIS A 136 -4.76 -2.73 -28.20
N GLN A 137 -3.89 -3.28 -27.36
CA GLN A 137 -2.54 -2.75 -27.18
C GLN A 137 -1.67 -3.02 -28.42
N MET A 138 -1.82 -4.18 -29.05
CA MET A 138 -1.14 -4.49 -30.31
C MET A 138 -1.62 -3.57 -31.45
N VAL A 139 -2.93 -3.33 -31.56
CA VAL A 139 -3.49 -2.41 -32.57
C VAL A 139 -3.09 -0.96 -32.30
N GLN A 140 -3.02 -0.52 -31.03
CA GLN A 140 -2.49 0.82 -30.68
C GLN A 140 -1.01 0.96 -31.03
N TRP A 141 -0.23 -0.10 -30.84
CA TRP A 141 1.19 -0.11 -31.17
C TRP A 141 1.42 -0.05 -32.69
N ILE A 142 0.69 -0.86 -33.46
CA ILE A 142 0.72 -0.83 -34.94
C ILE A 142 0.26 0.52 -35.48
N ARG A 143 -0.78 1.14 -34.90
CA ARG A 143 -1.21 2.50 -35.31
C ARG A 143 -0.20 3.59 -34.97
N TYR A 144 0.50 3.47 -33.85
CA TYR A 144 1.55 4.41 -33.49
C TYR A 144 2.73 4.28 -34.45
N GLU A 145 3.18 3.05 -34.70
CA GLU A 145 4.30 2.74 -35.60
C GLU A 145 4.02 3.16 -37.05
N SER A 146 2.81 2.94 -37.54
CA SER A 146 2.36 3.40 -38.86
C SER A 146 2.32 4.93 -38.99
N LYS A 147 2.10 5.68 -37.90
CA LYS A 147 2.13 7.15 -37.90
C LYS A 147 3.55 7.70 -37.87
N THR A 148 4.49 7.02 -37.23
CA THR A 148 5.92 7.41 -37.23
C THR A 148 6.62 7.11 -38.54
N ASN A 149 6.21 6.07 -39.29
CA ASN A 149 6.84 5.69 -40.56
C ASN A 149 6.31 6.47 -41.78
N ASN A 150 5.25 7.27 -41.64
CA ASN A 150 4.83 8.24 -42.65
C ASN A 150 4.80 9.64 -42.01
N PRO A 151 5.97 10.32 -41.92
CA PRO A 151 5.98 11.75 -41.68
C PRO A 151 5.61 12.42 -43.01
N GLU A 152 4.34 12.81 -43.15
CA GLU A 152 4.01 13.83 -44.15
C GLU A 152 4.68 15.16 -43.78
#